data_AF-A0A8C4SQF9-F1
#
_entry.id   AF-A0A8C4SQF9-F1
#
_cell.length_a   1.000
_cell.length_b   1.000
_cell.length_c   1.000
_cell.angle_alpha   90.00
_cell.angle_beta   90.00
_cell.angle_gamma   90.00
#
_symmetry.space_group_name_H-M   'P 1'
#
loop_
_entity.id
_entity.type
_entity.pdbx_description
1 polymer ?
#
loop_
_entity_poly.entity_id
_entity_poly.type
_entity_poly.pdbx_seq_one_letter_code
_entity_poly.pdbx_strand_id
1 'polypeptide(L)'
;MASSVVEEKLLENAGSRQVSLPISRVKLIMKSSPDVSSINQDALFLTAKATELFVQYLASYSYKKGTGKEKKTLIYSDLAKAAEESEQFQFLSECL
;
A
#
# COMPACT_ATOMS: atom_id res chain seq x y z
N MET A 1 -3.37 24.25 -1.04
CA MET A 1 -2.85 24.46 0.34
C MET A 1 -2.79 23.16 1.11
N ALA A 2 -3.90 22.43 1.33
CA ALA A 2 -3.84 21.12 2.03
C ALA A 2 -3.05 20.04 1.26
N SER A 3 -3.16 19.97 -0.07
CA SER A 3 -2.42 18.99 -0.88
C SER A 3 -0.90 19.20 -0.89
N SER A 4 -0.42 20.45 -0.86
CA SER A 4 1.01 20.76 -0.86
C SER A 4 1.66 20.39 0.47
N VAL A 5 0.96 20.56 1.59
CA VAL A 5 1.44 20.15 2.93
C VAL A 5 1.57 18.63 3.04
N VAL A 6 0.71 17.87 2.36
CA VAL A 6 0.80 16.39 2.36
C VAL A 6 1.98 15.90 1.53
N GLU A 7 2.22 16.50 0.36
CA GLU A 7 3.40 16.20 -0.49
C GLU A 7 4.72 16.57 0.19
N GLU A 8 4.76 17.71 0.89
CA GLU A 8 5.94 18.18 1.61
C GLU A 8 6.29 17.27 2.81
N LYS A 9 5.27 16.77 3.53
CA LYS A 9 5.43 15.83 4.65
C LYS A 9 5.85 14.41 4.21
N LEU A 10 5.53 14.02 2.98
CA LEU A 10 6.00 12.77 2.37
C LEU A 10 7.49 12.83 2.04
N LEU A 11 7.98 13.99 1.60
CA LEU A 11 9.39 14.22 1.27
C LEU A 11 10.27 14.31 2.53
N GLU A 12 9.76 14.89 3.62
CA GLU A 12 10.53 15.05 4.87
C GLU A 12 10.84 13.71 5.58
N ASN A 13 9.95 12.71 5.44
CA ASN A 13 10.18 11.36 5.96
C ASN A 13 11.14 10.51 5.12
N ALA A 14 11.45 10.93 3.88
CA ALA A 14 12.33 10.19 2.97
C ALA A 14 13.79 10.14 3.44
N GLY A 15 14.20 11.03 4.37
CA GLY A 15 15.53 11.03 4.97
C GLY A 15 15.75 9.99 6.08
N SER A 16 14.68 9.39 6.60
CA SER A 16 14.78 8.31 7.59
C SER A 16 14.77 6.95 6.86
N ARG A 17 15.82 6.14 7.02
CA ARG A 17 15.84 4.73 6.55
C ARG A 17 14.88 3.82 7.35
N GLN A 18 13.79 4.38 7.86
CA GLN A 18 12.87 3.72 8.75
C GLN A 18 11.64 3.29 7.97
N VAL A 19 11.38 1.98 7.92
CA VAL A 19 10.09 1.43 7.52
C VAL A 19 9.16 1.38 8.74
N SER A 20 7.88 1.61 8.52
CA SER A 20 6.81 1.41 9.49
C SER A 20 6.41 -0.08 9.58
N LEU A 21 6.59 -0.84 8.51
CA LEU A 21 6.28 -2.27 8.50
C LEU A 21 7.42 -3.10 9.14
N PRO A 22 7.10 -4.16 9.92
CA PRO A 22 8.11 -5.02 10.50
C PRO A 22 8.83 -5.83 9.42
N ILE A 23 10.12 -5.51 9.18
CA ILE A 23 10.97 -6.14 8.16
C ILE A 23 10.95 -7.68 8.23
N SER A 24 10.94 -8.25 9.43
CA SER A 24 10.89 -9.71 9.62
C SER A 24 9.64 -10.35 9.03
N ARG A 25 8.48 -9.68 9.10
CA ARG A 25 7.22 -10.17 8.52
C ARG A 25 7.20 -10.01 7.00
N VAL A 26 7.70 -8.89 6.48
CA VAL A 26 7.84 -8.68 5.04
C VAL A 26 8.73 -9.79 4.45
N LYS A 27 9.88 -10.06 5.08
CA LYS A 27 10.78 -11.14 4.66
C LYS A 27 10.11 -12.52 4.71
N LEU A 28 9.35 -12.80 5.77
CA LEU A 28 8.63 -14.07 5.92
C LEU A 28 7.61 -14.28 4.78
N ILE A 29 6.85 -13.24 4.43
CA ILE A 29 5.86 -13.30 3.34
C ILE A 29 6.57 -13.46 1.99
N MET A 30 7.63 -12.69 1.71
CA MET A 30 8.42 -12.87 0.49
C MET A 30 8.98 -14.31 0.36
N LYS A 31 9.32 -14.94 1.49
CA LYS A 31 9.80 -16.32 1.58
C LYS A 31 8.72 -17.40 1.50
N SER A 32 7.43 -17.05 1.55
CA SER A 32 6.37 -18.04 1.37
C SER A 32 6.23 -18.49 -0.08
N SER A 33 6.81 -17.75 -1.03
CA SER A 33 6.89 -18.18 -2.42
C SER A 33 7.93 -19.30 -2.57
N PRO A 34 7.58 -20.45 -3.18
CA PRO A 34 8.47 -21.62 -3.27
C PRO A 34 9.75 -21.34 -4.06
N ASP A 35 9.72 -20.35 -4.96
CA ASP A 35 10.85 -20.02 -5.85
C ASP A 35 11.87 -19.05 -5.21
N VAL A 36 11.61 -18.56 -3.99
CA VAL A 36 12.43 -17.51 -3.35
C VAL A 36 13.47 -18.12 -2.38
N SER A 37 14.64 -18.46 -2.92
CA SER A 37 15.74 -19.07 -2.16
C SER A 37 16.56 -18.09 -1.30
N SER A 38 16.69 -16.83 -1.70
CA SER A 38 17.35 -15.77 -0.92
C SER A 38 16.76 -14.40 -1.28
N ILE A 39 16.92 -13.40 -0.41
CA ILE A 39 16.37 -12.05 -0.60
C ILE A 39 17.47 -11.05 -0.25
N ASN A 40 17.76 -10.14 -1.18
CA ASN A 40 18.65 -9.01 -0.97
C ASN A 40 18.03 -7.99 0.01
N GLN A 41 18.85 -7.37 0.87
CA GLN A 41 18.39 -6.36 1.84
C GLN A 41 17.74 -5.14 1.19
N ASP A 42 18.25 -4.67 0.05
CA ASP A 42 17.69 -3.52 -0.67
C ASP A 42 16.32 -3.86 -1.25
N ALA A 43 16.16 -5.08 -1.80
CA ALA A 43 14.87 -5.55 -2.28
C ALA A 43 13.85 -5.69 -1.13
N LEU A 44 14.30 -6.17 0.03
CA LEU A 44 13.47 -6.27 1.24
C LEU A 44 13.01 -4.90 1.74
N PHE A 45 13.93 -3.93 1.80
CA PHE A 45 13.62 -2.56 2.18
C PHE A 45 12.66 -1.88 1.19
N LEU A 46 12.94 -2.02 -0.11
CA LEU A 46 12.10 -1.45 -1.17
C LEU A 46 10.68 -2.04 -1.13
N THR A 47 10.57 -3.36 -0.93
CA THR A 47 9.26 -4.04 -0.82
C THR A 47 8.49 -3.51 0.38
N ALA A 48 9.14 -3.34 1.53
CA ALA A 48 8.51 -2.77 2.72
C ALA A 48 7.98 -1.35 2.46
N LYS A 49 8.81 -0.48 1.84
CA LYS A 49 8.38 0.89 1.48
C LYS A 49 7.30 0.94 0.42
N ALA A 50 7.39 0.10 -0.61
CA ALA A 50 6.36 0.00 -1.64
C ALA A 50 5.02 -0.45 -1.03
N THR A 51 5.05 -1.39 -0.07
CA THR A 51 3.83 -1.86 0.61
C THR A 51 3.18 -0.75 1.46
N GLU A 52 3.98 0.06 2.16
CA GLU A 52 3.46 1.22 2.91
C GLU A 52 2.73 2.21 1.99
N LEU A 53 3.37 2.56 0.87
CA LEU A 53 2.80 3.48 -0.11
C LEU A 53 1.56 2.87 -0.78
N PHE A 54 1.61 1.58 -1.09
CA PHE A 54 0.49 0.86 -1.68
C PHE A 54 -0.75 0.88 -0.78
N VAL A 55 -0.61 0.60 0.52
CA VAL A 55 -1.74 0.63 1.47
C VAL A 55 -2.35 2.04 1.54
N GLN A 56 -1.52 3.08 1.62
CA GLN A 56 -1.99 4.47 1.63
C GLN A 56 -2.72 4.83 0.33
N TYR A 57 -2.19 4.39 -0.80
CA TYR A 57 -2.76 4.64 -2.11
C TYR A 57 -4.10 3.93 -2.30
N LEU A 58 -4.18 2.62 -2.00
CA LEU A 58 -5.41 1.84 -2.08
C LEU A 58 -6.51 2.46 -1.22
N ALA A 59 -6.23 2.74 0.06
CA ALA A 59 -7.20 3.35 0.96
C ALA A 59 -7.69 4.71 0.45
N SER A 60 -6.76 5.56 -0.02
CA SER A 60 -7.10 6.88 -0.56
C SER A 60 -7.90 6.80 -1.86
N TYR A 61 -7.56 5.85 -2.74
CA TYR A 61 -8.24 5.64 -4.01
C TYR A 61 -9.67 5.14 -3.77
N SER A 62 -9.82 4.07 -3.00
CA SER A 62 -11.12 3.48 -2.65
C SER A 62 -12.02 4.47 -1.92
N TYR A 63 -11.48 5.28 -1.00
CA TYR A 63 -12.25 6.32 -0.32
C TYR A 63 -12.75 7.41 -1.29
N LYS A 64 -11.93 7.79 -2.28
CA LYS A 64 -12.26 8.85 -3.24
C LYS A 64 -13.19 8.41 -4.35
N LYS A 65 -13.11 7.14 -4.77
CA LYS A 65 -13.87 6.55 -5.89
C LYS A 65 -15.13 5.81 -5.44
N GLY A 66 -15.12 5.27 -4.22
CA GLY A 66 -16.29 4.67 -3.58
C GLY A 66 -17.20 5.70 -2.93
N THR A 67 -17.97 5.26 -1.94
CA THR A 67 -18.95 6.10 -1.22
C THR A 67 -18.33 6.91 -0.07
N GLY A 68 -17.01 6.80 0.10
CA GLY A 68 -16.33 7.33 1.29
C GLY A 68 -16.39 8.84 1.44
N LYS A 69 -16.35 9.61 0.36
CA LYS A 69 -16.52 11.09 0.43
C LYS A 69 -17.88 11.52 0.99
N GLU A 70 -18.93 10.81 0.61
CA GLU A 70 -20.31 11.13 1.02
C GLU A 70 -20.57 10.67 2.45
N LYS A 71 -20.17 9.44 2.76
CA LYS A 71 -20.44 8.81 4.06
C LYS A 71 -19.36 9.08 5.11
N LYS A 72 -18.26 9.76 4.74
CA LYS A 72 -17.08 10.04 5.58
C LYS A 72 -16.49 8.79 6.24
N THR A 73 -16.61 7.63 5.59
CA THR A 73 -16.16 6.34 6.10
C THR A 73 -15.66 5.49 4.95
N LEU A 74 -14.63 4.67 5.16
CA LEU A 74 -14.18 3.69 4.19
C LEU A 74 -14.69 2.32 4.63
N ILE A 75 -15.46 1.66 3.77
CA ILE A 75 -15.98 0.31 4.05
C ILE A 75 -15.43 -0.71 3.06
N TYR A 76 -15.53 -1.99 3.40
CA TYR A 76 -14.99 -3.09 2.61
C TYR A 76 -15.48 -3.06 1.15
N SER A 77 -16.76 -2.78 0.92
CA SER A 77 -17.32 -2.71 -0.44
C SER A 77 -16.67 -1.64 -1.32
N ASP A 78 -16.12 -0.56 -0.73
CA ASP A 78 -15.38 0.45 -1.50
C ASP A 78 -14.01 -0.08 -1.95
N LEU A 79 -13.38 -0.96 -1.15
CA LEU A 79 -12.12 -1.63 -1.50
C LEU A 79 -12.35 -2.71 -2.57
N ALA A 80 -13.34 -3.58 -2.38
CA ALA A 80 -13.70 -4.62 -3.33
C ALA A 80 -14.02 -4.03 -4.71
N LYS A 81 -14.85 -2.98 -4.75
CA LYS A 81 -15.16 -2.27 -6.00
C LYS A 81 -13.92 -1.68 -6.68
N ALA A 82 -12.99 -1.13 -5.90
CA ALA A 82 -11.74 -0.61 -6.47
C ALA A 82 -10.87 -1.71 -7.09
N ALA A 83 -10.86 -2.92 -6.50
CA ALA A 83 -10.15 -4.08 -7.04
C ALA A 83 -10.78 -4.61 -8.35
N GLU A 84 -12.10 -4.54 -8.47
CA GLU A 84 -12.84 -4.99 -9.66
C GLU A 84 -12.74 -3.98 -10.82
N GLU A 85 -12.86 -2.69 -10.54
CA GLU A 85 -12.98 -1.66 -11.59
C GLU A 85 -11.64 -1.08 -12.07
N SER A 86 -10.54 -1.29 -11.32
CA SER A 86 -9.23 -0.73 -11.64
C SER A 86 -8.25 -1.82 -12.04
N GLU A 87 -7.76 -1.76 -13.27
CA GLU A 87 -6.72 -2.68 -13.79
C GLU A 87 -5.48 -2.74 -12.87
N GLN A 88 -5.11 -1.60 -12.25
CA GLN A 88 -3.98 -1.50 -11.34
C GLN A 88 -4.15 -2.32 -10.04
N PHE A 89 -5.38 -2.68 -9.69
CA PHE A 89 -5.73 -3.45 -8.49
C PHE A 89 -6.25 -4.85 -8.82
N GLN A 90 -6.24 -5.26 -10.08
CA GLN A 90 -6.81 -6.55 -10.49
C GLN A 90 -6.14 -7.75 -9.82
N PHE A 91 -4.87 -7.61 -9.40
CA PHE A 91 -4.16 -8.63 -8.62
C PHE A 91 -4.77 -8.89 -7.23
N LEU A 92 -5.71 -8.05 -6.78
CA LEU A 92 -6.44 -8.20 -5.52
C LEU A 92 -7.82 -8.86 -5.70
N SER A 93 -8.28 -9.08 -6.93
CA SER A 93 -9.65 -9.54 -7.23
C SER A 93 -10.03 -10.89 -6.60
N GLU A 94 -9.04 -11.75 -6.32
CA GLU A 94 -9.27 -13.03 -5.64
C GLU A 94 -9.29 -12.91 -4.10
N CYS A 95 -8.86 -11.77 -3.56
CA CYS A 95 -8.71 -11.51 -2.13
C CYS A 95 -9.69 -10.46 -1.57
N LEU A 96 -10.24 -9.58 -2.43
CA LEU A 96 -11.13 -8.48 -2.07
C LEU A 96 -12.53 -8.64 -2.66
#